data_AF-A0A218U7T3-F1
#
_entry.id   AF-A0A218U7T3-F1
#
_cell.length_a   1.000
_cell.length_b   1.000
_cell.length_c   1.000
_cell.angle_alpha   90.00
_cell.angle_beta   90.00
_cell.angle_gamma   90.00
#
_symmetry.space_group_name_H-M   'P 1'
#
loop_
_entity.id
_entity.type
_entity.pdbx_description
1 polymer ?
#
loop_
_entity_poly.entity_id
_entity_poly.type
_entity_poly.pdbx_seq_one_letter_code
_entity_poly.pdbx_strand_id
1 'polypeptide(L)'
;MDLAEALPLGELAAAFAALPVFPLFDTAYFIVSVLYLKYEPGAVEMSRKSPFASWLCAMLHCFGSYILADLLLGEAPIAYFSHNSSVILATAVWYLIFFCPMNLFYKCVSFLPVKLIFVAMKEVVRVRKIAAGVHHAHHLYHHGWFVMMATGWLKGSGVALMSNFEQLLRGVWKPETNEILHMSFPTKASLYGTVLFTLQQTHWLPISEANLIFFFTMFMIVCKVFMTATHSHASPFAPLENLICPVIFGSVSSGHPSHHHDHHEVSHPPPPPPAKSKEELNEGTRKRKAKKAE
;
A
#
# COMPACT_ATOMS: atom_id res chain seq x y z
N MET A 1 -10.62 42.98 5.93
CA MET A 1 -11.25 41.88 5.19
C MET A 1 -10.85 40.59 5.88
N ASP A 2 -11.81 39.69 6.02
CA ASP A 2 -11.64 38.24 6.22
C ASP A 2 -11.42 37.70 7.64
N LEU A 3 -12.48 37.75 8.46
CA LEU A 3 -12.73 36.71 9.47
C LEU A 3 -14.17 36.16 9.44
N ALA A 4 -15.05 36.75 8.62
CA ALA A 4 -16.46 36.34 8.48
C ALA A 4 -16.69 35.26 7.41
N GLU A 5 -15.75 35.03 6.49
CA GLU A 5 -15.84 33.97 5.47
C GLU A 5 -15.27 32.61 5.93
N ALA A 6 -14.62 32.53 7.09
CA ALA A 6 -14.05 31.27 7.61
C ALA A 6 -15.05 30.40 8.40
N LEU A 7 -16.15 31.00 8.87
CA LEU A 7 -17.24 30.31 9.57
C LEU A 7 -17.86 29.15 8.75
N PRO A 8 -18.22 29.31 7.46
CA PRO A 8 -18.77 28.21 6.68
C PRO A 8 -17.76 27.07 6.43
N LEU A 9 -16.47 27.37 6.34
CA LEU A 9 -15.45 26.36 6.06
C LEU A 9 -15.17 25.48 7.28
N GLY A 10 -15.09 26.06 8.47
CA GLY A 10 -14.92 25.31 9.71
C GLY A 10 -16.12 24.43 10.04
N GLU A 11 -17.34 24.93 9.83
CA GLU A 11 -18.57 24.14 10.00
C GLU A 11 -18.67 23.00 8.98
N LEU A 12 -18.33 23.28 7.70
CA LEU A 12 -18.27 22.26 6.67
C LEU A 12 -17.24 21.17 7.01
N ALA A 13 -16.05 21.56 7.46
CA ALA A 13 -15.00 20.63 7.85
C ALA A 13 -15.42 19.78 9.07
N ALA A 14 -16.09 20.37 10.05
CA ALA A 14 -16.64 19.66 11.20
C ALA A 14 -17.72 18.66 10.77
N ALA A 15 -18.67 19.07 9.92
CA ALA A 15 -19.69 18.19 9.36
C ALA A 15 -19.06 17.04 8.55
N PHE A 16 -18.03 17.32 7.76
CA PHE A 16 -17.30 16.33 6.97
C PHE A 16 -16.56 15.32 7.86
N ALA A 17 -15.84 15.80 8.88
CA ALA A 17 -15.11 14.94 9.81
C ALA A 17 -16.05 14.04 10.64
N ALA A 18 -17.26 14.54 10.93
CA ALA A 18 -18.29 13.80 11.67
C ALA A 18 -19.07 12.79 10.83
N LEU A 19 -18.85 12.69 9.51
CA LEU A 19 -19.60 11.77 8.65
C LEU A 19 -19.48 10.31 9.13
N PRO A 20 -20.60 9.59 9.28
CA PRO A 20 -20.57 8.19 9.66
C PRO A 20 -19.94 7.34 8.55
N VAL A 21 -18.86 6.63 8.87
CA VAL A 21 -18.17 5.76 7.91
C VAL A 21 -18.94 4.46 7.65
N PHE A 22 -19.59 3.92 8.67
CA PHE A 22 -20.40 2.73 8.56
C PHE A 22 -21.85 3.11 8.16
N PRO A 23 -22.47 2.39 7.20
CA PRO A 23 -21.94 1.27 6.43
C PRO A 23 -21.33 1.65 5.07
N LEU A 24 -21.63 2.85 4.54
CA LEU A 24 -21.38 3.18 3.13
C LEU A 24 -19.90 3.33 2.79
N PHE A 25 -19.14 4.10 3.58
CA PHE A 25 -17.72 4.31 3.33
C PHE A 25 -16.90 3.05 3.60
N ASP A 26 -17.27 2.27 4.62
CA ASP A 26 -16.64 0.97 4.89
C ASP A 26 -16.90 -0.03 3.75
N THR A 27 -18.12 -0.06 3.20
CA THR A 27 -18.43 -0.87 2.02
C THR A 27 -17.55 -0.47 0.84
N ALA A 28 -17.40 0.82 0.56
CA ALA A 28 -16.54 1.31 -0.51
C ALA A 28 -15.06 0.94 -0.27
N TYR A 29 -14.58 1.07 0.97
CA TYR A 29 -13.24 0.66 1.37
C TYR A 29 -13.01 -0.84 1.11
N PHE A 30 -13.96 -1.69 1.49
CA PHE A 30 -13.88 -3.14 1.26
C PHE A 30 -13.92 -3.47 -0.23
N ILE A 31 -14.84 -2.85 -1.00
CA ILE A 31 -14.94 -3.07 -2.45
C ILE A 31 -13.60 -2.79 -3.13
N VAL A 32 -13.02 -1.60 -2.91
CA VAL A 32 -11.77 -1.23 -3.57
C VAL A 32 -10.62 -2.12 -3.12
N SER A 33 -10.53 -2.44 -1.83
CA SER A 33 -9.43 -3.28 -1.31
C SER A 33 -9.50 -4.72 -1.84
N VAL A 34 -10.70 -5.31 -1.90
CA VAL A 34 -10.89 -6.65 -2.47
C VAL A 34 -10.75 -6.65 -4.00
N LEU A 35 -11.11 -5.55 -4.69
CA LEU A 35 -10.82 -5.40 -6.12
C LEU A 35 -9.31 -5.44 -6.39
N TYR A 36 -8.51 -4.75 -5.57
CA TYR A 36 -7.05 -4.84 -5.66
C TYR A 36 -6.55 -6.27 -5.45
N LEU A 37 -7.05 -6.99 -4.44
CA LEU A 37 -6.76 -8.41 -4.26
C LEU A 37 -7.13 -9.24 -5.50
N LYS A 38 -8.26 -8.97 -6.16
CA LYS A 38 -8.65 -9.70 -7.38
C LYS A 38 -7.72 -9.43 -8.57
N TYR A 39 -7.08 -8.26 -8.63
CA TYR A 39 -6.10 -7.93 -9.67
C TYR A 39 -4.75 -8.61 -9.47
N GLU A 40 -4.48 -9.09 -8.26
CA GLU A 40 -3.25 -9.78 -7.93
C GLU A 40 -3.11 -11.12 -8.70
N PRO A 41 -1.91 -11.47 -9.19
CA PRO A 41 -1.69 -12.71 -9.92
C PRO A 41 -2.11 -13.95 -9.12
N GLY A 42 -2.86 -14.85 -9.75
CA GLY A 42 -3.32 -16.10 -9.12
C GLY A 42 -4.46 -15.95 -8.11
N ALA A 43 -4.95 -14.74 -7.82
CA ALA A 43 -6.00 -14.55 -6.81
C ALA A 43 -7.34 -15.23 -7.16
N VAL A 44 -7.73 -15.21 -8.44
CA VAL A 44 -8.96 -15.87 -8.92
C VAL A 44 -8.83 -17.39 -8.89
N GLU A 45 -7.64 -17.92 -9.15
CA GLU A 45 -7.38 -19.36 -9.04
C GLU A 45 -7.41 -19.81 -7.58
N MET A 46 -6.77 -19.03 -6.69
CA MET A 46 -6.78 -19.23 -5.25
C MET A 46 -8.22 -19.23 -4.71
N SER A 47 -9.09 -18.32 -5.16
CA SER A 47 -10.48 -18.28 -4.68
C SER A 47 -11.27 -19.54 -5.02
N ARG A 48 -10.90 -20.26 -6.08
CA ARG A 48 -11.57 -21.51 -6.49
C ARG A 48 -10.95 -22.75 -5.86
N LYS A 49 -9.62 -22.82 -5.76
CA LYS A 49 -8.90 -23.97 -5.20
C LYS A 49 -8.81 -23.94 -3.68
N SER A 50 -8.72 -22.75 -3.09
CA SER A 50 -8.49 -22.53 -1.66
C SER A 50 -9.32 -21.33 -1.18
N PRO A 51 -10.66 -21.44 -1.16
CA PRO A 51 -11.55 -20.32 -0.88
C PRO A 51 -11.32 -19.70 0.49
N PHE A 52 -10.96 -20.51 1.50
CA PHE A 52 -10.64 -20.00 2.85
C PHE A 52 -9.38 -19.12 2.86
N ALA A 53 -8.33 -19.51 2.13
CA ALA A 53 -7.12 -18.70 2.00
C ALA A 53 -7.42 -17.38 1.28
N SER A 54 -8.25 -17.41 0.23
CA SER A 54 -8.71 -16.21 -0.46
C SER A 54 -9.52 -15.27 0.43
N TRP A 55 -10.44 -15.82 1.23
CA TRP A 55 -11.20 -15.06 2.21
C TRP A 55 -10.26 -14.41 3.25
N LEU A 56 -9.29 -15.16 3.79
CA LEU A 56 -8.34 -14.63 4.75
C LEU A 56 -7.48 -13.50 4.14
N CYS A 57 -7.03 -13.65 2.88
CA CYS A 57 -6.36 -12.57 2.16
C CYS A 57 -7.27 -11.33 2.05
N ALA A 58 -8.55 -11.51 1.73
CA ALA A 58 -9.50 -10.40 1.68
C ALA A 58 -9.65 -9.71 3.05
N MET A 59 -9.70 -10.48 4.15
CA MET A 59 -9.73 -9.92 5.50
C MET A 59 -8.45 -9.13 5.83
N LEU A 60 -7.26 -9.58 5.39
CA LEU A 60 -6.02 -8.81 5.54
C LEU A 60 -6.06 -7.50 4.76
N HIS A 61 -6.59 -7.50 3.52
CA HIS A 61 -6.77 -6.28 2.73
C HIS A 61 -7.76 -5.30 3.37
N CYS A 62 -8.81 -5.79 4.02
CA CYS A 62 -9.85 -4.98 4.66
C CYS A 62 -9.47 -4.47 6.07
N PHE A 63 -8.83 -5.32 6.87
CA PHE A 63 -8.59 -5.09 8.29
C PHE A 63 -7.10 -5.02 8.68
N GLY A 64 -6.18 -5.15 7.73
CA GLY A 64 -4.73 -5.13 7.98
C GLY A 64 -4.25 -3.88 8.72
N SER A 65 -4.94 -2.74 8.54
CA SER A 65 -4.70 -1.52 9.32
C SER A 65 -4.93 -1.68 10.82
N TYR A 66 -5.96 -2.42 11.22
CA TYR A 66 -6.28 -2.66 12.63
C TYR A 66 -5.34 -3.73 13.19
N ILE A 67 -5.16 -4.84 12.47
CA ILE A 67 -4.25 -5.93 12.86
C ILE A 67 -2.84 -5.40 13.15
N LEU A 68 -2.29 -4.55 12.26
CA LEU A 68 -0.95 -3.99 12.46
C LEU A 68 -0.87 -3.00 13.61
N ALA A 69 -1.88 -2.14 13.77
CA ALA A 69 -1.90 -1.18 14.86
C ALA A 69 -2.01 -1.89 16.21
N ASP A 70 -2.87 -2.90 16.32
CA ASP A 70 -3.08 -3.68 17.53
C ASP A 70 -1.79 -4.47 17.87
N LEU A 71 -1.13 -5.09 16.87
CA LEU A 71 0.18 -5.73 17.04
C LEU A 71 1.24 -4.78 17.59
N LEU A 72 1.32 -3.55 17.06
CA LEU A 72 2.30 -2.56 17.50
C LEU A 72 2.05 -2.11 18.95
N LEU A 73 0.78 -1.99 19.34
CA LEU A 73 0.38 -1.53 20.67
C LEU A 73 0.32 -2.66 21.72
N GLY A 74 0.57 -3.91 21.31
CA GLY A 74 0.49 -5.07 22.21
C GLY A 74 -0.94 -5.50 22.54
N GLU A 75 -1.90 -5.10 21.71
CA GLU A 75 -3.30 -5.52 21.79
C GLU A 75 -3.54 -6.81 21.00
N ALA A 76 -4.72 -7.42 21.16
CA ALA A 76 -5.06 -8.64 20.42
C ALA A 76 -5.23 -8.31 18.91
N PRO A 77 -4.43 -8.90 17.99
CA PRO A 77 -4.45 -8.53 16.56
C PRO A 77 -5.78 -8.80 15.86
N ILE A 78 -6.59 -9.67 16.45
CA ILE A 78 -7.91 -10.05 15.96
C ILE A 78 -9.04 -9.33 16.70
N ALA A 79 -8.74 -8.34 17.56
CA ALA A 79 -9.74 -7.62 18.35
C ALA A 79 -10.83 -7.01 17.46
N TYR A 80 -10.46 -6.46 16.30
CA TYR A 80 -11.43 -5.87 15.37
C TYR A 80 -12.43 -6.89 14.79
N PHE A 81 -12.09 -8.20 14.76
CA PHE A 81 -13.02 -9.25 14.31
C PHE A 81 -14.21 -9.48 15.25
N SER A 82 -14.18 -8.90 16.46
CA SER A 82 -15.36 -8.85 17.33
C SER A 82 -16.51 -8.03 16.72
N HIS A 83 -16.22 -7.12 15.78
CA HIS A 83 -17.22 -6.34 15.05
C HIS A 83 -17.86 -7.17 13.93
N ASN A 84 -18.78 -8.06 14.33
CA ASN A 84 -19.45 -9.01 13.43
C ASN A 84 -20.05 -8.36 12.18
N SER A 85 -20.70 -7.20 12.31
CA SER A 85 -21.31 -6.48 11.19
C SER A 85 -20.29 -6.10 10.10
N SER A 86 -19.11 -5.61 10.50
CA SER A 86 -18.05 -5.23 9.57
C SER A 86 -17.42 -6.44 8.90
N VAL A 87 -17.21 -7.52 9.67
CA VAL A 87 -16.66 -8.79 9.14
C VAL A 87 -17.63 -9.44 8.14
N ILE A 88 -18.92 -9.48 8.45
CA ILE A 88 -19.97 -10.00 7.56
C ILE A 88 -20.05 -9.14 6.29
N LEU A 89 -20.01 -7.81 6.42
CA LEU A 89 -20.02 -6.89 5.28
C LEU A 89 -18.81 -7.09 4.36
N ALA A 90 -17.60 -7.17 4.91
CA ALA A 90 -16.39 -7.45 4.14
C ALA A 90 -16.44 -8.83 3.47
N THR A 91 -16.98 -9.84 4.17
CA THR A 91 -17.17 -11.20 3.63
C THR A 91 -18.18 -11.22 2.49
N ALA A 92 -19.29 -10.50 2.61
CA ALA A 92 -20.29 -10.36 1.55
C ALA A 92 -19.68 -9.69 0.30
N VAL A 93 -18.92 -8.61 0.50
CA VAL A 93 -18.20 -7.94 -0.61
C VAL A 93 -17.20 -8.89 -1.29
N TRP A 94 -16.43 -9.65 -0.52
CA TRP A 94 -15.54 -10.68 -1.06
C TRP A 94 -16.28 -11.72 -1.87
N TYR A 95 -17.37 -12.25 -1.33
CA TYR A 95 -18.17 -13.26 -2.02
C TYR A 95 -18.75 -12.73 -3.33
N LEU A 96 -19.32 -11.51 -3.32
CA LEU A 96 -19.87 -10.87 -4.52
C LEU A 96 -18.79 -10.56 -5.56
N ILE A 97 -17.59 -10.15 -5.16
CA ILE A 97 -16.51 -9.86 -6.12
C ILE A 97 -15.99 -11.14 -6.79
N PHE A 98 -15.87 -12.26 -6.08
CA PHE A 98 -15.28 -13.49 -6.62
C PHE A 98 -16.29 -14.47 -7.24
N PHE A 99 -17.51 -14.57 -6.69
CA PHE A 99 -18.45 -15.64 -7.01
C PHE A 99 -19.80 -15.17 -7.59
N CYS A 100 -20.03 -13.86 -7.76
CA CYS A 100 -21.26 -13.36 -8.35
C CYS A 100 -21.47 -13.92 -9.79
N PRO A 101 -22.68 -14.43 -10.11
CA PRO A 101 -22.98 -14.98 -11.44
C PRO A 101 -22.72 -13.94 -12.53
N MET A 102 -22.22 -14.38 -13.68
CA MET A 102 -21.80 -13.53 -14.80
C MET A 102 -20.76 -12.45 -14.46
N ASN A 103 -20.14 -12.53 -13.28
CA ASN A 103 -19.22 -11.52 -12.75
C ASN A 103 -19.85 -10.11 -12.73
N LEU A 104 -21.18 -10.03 -12.54
CA LEU A 104 -21.96 -8.80 -12.69
C LEU A 104 -21.53 -7.74 -11.67
N PHE A 105 -21.41 -8.11 -10.40
CA PHE A 105 -21.00 -7.19 -9.33
C PHE A 105 -19.64 -6.55 -9.64
N TYR A 106 -18.64 -7.36 -9.99
CA TYR A 106 -17.32 -6.88 -10.41
C TYR A 106 -17.40 -5.90 -11.59
N LYS A 107 -18.22 -6.20 -12.62
CA LYS A 107 -18.39 -5.30 -13.77
C LYS A 107 -18.99 -3.96 -13.35
N CYS A 108 -20.00 -3.95 -12.48
CA CYS A 108 -20.61 -2.73 -11.96
C CYS A 108 -19.62 -1.87 -11.17
N VAL A 109 -18.89 -2.47 -10.22
CA VAL A 109 -17.93 -1.71 -9.37
C VAL A 109 -16.63 -1.35 -10.08
N SER A 110 -16.29 -2.05 -11.17
CA SER A 110 -15.11 -1.75 -12.00
C SER A 110 -15.40 -0.72 -13.10
N PHE A 111 -16.68 -0.37 -13.33
CA PHE A 111 -17.03 0.72 -14.23
C PHE A 111 -16.40 2.02 -13.74
N LEU A 112 -15.62 2.69 -14.60
CA LEU A 112 -14.69 3.74 -14.19
C LEU A 112 -15.35 4.84 -13.33
N PRO A 113 -16.49 5.46 -13.72
CA PRO A 113 -17.15 6.46 -12.87
C PRO A 113 -17.49 5.95 -11.47
N VAL A 114 -18.02 4.72 -11.37
CA VAL A 114 -18.37 4.08 -10.10
C VAL A 114 -17.12 3.77 -9.28
N LYS A 115 -16.07 3.26 -9.94
CA LYS A 115 -14.78 2.97 -9.32
C LYS A 115 -14.14 4.24 -8.72
N LEU A 116 -14.21 5.38 -9.42
CA LEU A 116 -13.66 6.65 -8.94
C LEU A 116 -14.38 7.13 -7.67
N ILE A 117 -15.70 6.97 -7.59
CA ILE A 117 -16.48 7.28 -6.38
C ILE A 117 -16.01 6.42 -5.21
N PHE A 118 -15.89 5.10 -5.40
CA PHE A 118 -15.43 4.22 -4.33
C PHE A 118 -13.98 4.48 -3.91
N VAL A 119 -13.10 4.85 -4.86
CA VAL A 119 -11.73 5.26 -4.55
C VAL A 119 -11.74 6.53 -3.69
N ALA A 120 -12.55 7.54 -4.04
CA ALA A 120 -12.68 8.75 -3.21
C ALA A 120 -13.17 8.42 -1.79
N MET A 121 -14.21 7.61 -1.66
CA MET A 121 -14.74 7.17 -0.36
C MET A 121 -13.71 6.39 0.46
N LYS A 122 -12.92 5.51 -0.18
CA LYS A 122 -11.84 4.76 0.49
C LYS A 122 -10.81 5.70 1.13
N GLU A 123 -10.47 6.80 0.47
CA GLU A 123 -9.49 7.75 1.00
C GLU A 123 -10.03 8.56 2.19
N VAL A 124 -11.34 8.83 2.25
CA VAL A 124 -11.99 9.37 3.46
C VAL A 124 -11.78 8.45 4.66
N VAL A 125 -12.03 7.14 4.48
CA VAL A 125 -11.81 6.14 5.55
C VAL A 125 -10.34 6.08 5.95
N ARG A 126 -9.41 6.17 4.98
CA ARG A 126 -7.96 6.14 5.26
C ARG A 126 -7.55 7.29 6.18
N VAL A 127 -7.94 8.52 5.86
CA VAL A 127 -7.55 9.69 6.66
C VAL A 127 -8.12 9.59 8.07
N ARG A 128 -9.39 9.18 8.19
CA ARG A 128 -10.01 8.92 9.50
C ARG A 128 -9.29 7.82 10.30
N LYS A 129 -8.84 6.75 9.64
CA LYS A 129 -8.05 5.69 10.27
C LYS A 129 -6.70 6.21 10.79
N ILE A 130 -6.02 7.08 10.03
CA ILE A 130 -4.75 7.69 10.47
C ILE A 130 -4.97 8.54 11.72
N ALA A 131 -5.92 9.47 11.67
CA ALA A 131 -6.24 10.34 12.81
C ALA A 131 -6.63 9.53 14.06
N ALA A 132 -7.51 8.53 13.90
CA ALA A 132 -7.90 7.63 14.98
C ALA A 132 -6.71 6.81 15.53
N GLY A 133 -5.72 6.45 14.70
CA GLY A 133 -4.51 5.77 15.13
C GLY A 133 -3.60 6.65 15.98
N VAL A 134 -3.40 7.90 15.55
CA VAL A 134 -2.63 8.91 16.30
C VAL A 134 -3.30 9.18 17.65
N HIS A 135 -4.62 9.41 17.66
CA HIS A 135 -5.37 9.66 18.90
C HIS A 135 -5.34 8.46 19.85
N HIS A 136 -5.50 7.24 19.34
CA HIS A 136 -5.43 6.01 20.15
C HIS A 136 -4.05 5.82 20.79
N ALA A 137 -2.98 6.01 20.01
CA ALA A 137 -1.62 5.94 20.53
C ALA A 137 -1.32 7.07 21.54
N HIS A 138 -1.83 8.28 21.32
CA HIS A 138 -1.68 9.39 22.26
C HIS A 138 -2.40 9.13 23.58
N HIS A 139 -3.55 8.47 23.56
CA HIS A 139 -4.26 8.08 24.78
C HIS A 139 -3.45 7.09 25.64
N LEU A 140 -2.69 6.18 25.00
CA LEU A 140 -1.82 5.23 25.70
C LEU A 140 -0.47 5.85 26.08
N TYR A 141 0.06 6.73 25.24
CA TYR A 141 1.39 7.34 25.38
C TYR A 141 1.33 8.84 25.04
N HIS A 142 0.98 9.69 26.01
CA HIS A 142 0.78 11.13 25.83
C HIS A 142 1.96 11.88 25.17
N HIS A 143 3.20 11.44 25.41
CA HIS A 143 4.41 12.04 24.80
C HIS A 143 5.16 11.07 23.87
N GLY A 144 4.52 9.96 23.49
CA GLY A 144 5.09 8.93 22.62
C GLY A 144 5.00 9.31 21.15
N TRP A 145 5.67 10.37 20.69
CA TRP A 145 5.57 10.89 19.31
C TRP A 145 5.82 9.80 18.25
N PHE A 146 6.84 8.97 18.47
CA PHE A 146 7.17 7.86 17.57
C PHE A 146 6.07 6.80 17.54
N VAL A 147 5.43 6.51 18.67
CA VAL A 147 4.33 5.53 18.77
C VAL A 147 3.08 6.07 18.06
N MET A 148 2.80 7.38 18.18
CA MET A 148 1.74 8.05 17.44
C MET A 148 1.96 7.97 15.93
N MET A 149 3.15 8.34 15.47
CA MET A 149 3.51 8.26 14.05
C MET A 149 3.45 6.82 13.53
N ALA A 150 4.03 5.86 14.25
CA ALA A 150 4.01 4.46 13.82
C ALA A 150 2.58 3.91 13.74
N THR A 151 1.74 4.13 14.76
CA THR A 151 0.35 3.65 14.79
C THR A 151 -0.49 4.28 13.69
N GLY A 152 -0.41 5.61 13.51
CA GLY A 152 -1.14 6.29 12.44
C GLY A 152 -0.69 5.85 11.05
N TRP A 153 0.62 5.66 10.84
CA TRP A 153 1.17 5.16 9.57
C TRP A 153 0.70 3.73 9.24
N LEU A 154 0.70 2.82 10.24
CA LEU A 154 0.17 1.46 10.09
C LEU A 154 -1.33 1.48 9.75
N LYS A 155 -2.11 2.33 10.43
CA LYS A 155 -3.55 2.46 10.16
C LYS A 155 -3.85 3.03 8.76
N GLY A 156 -3.03 3.95 8.28
CA GLY A 156 -3.16 4.54 6.95
C GLY A 156 -2.72 3.61 5.81
N SER A 157 -1.58 2.96 5.94
CA SER A 157 -0.99 2.12 4.89
C SER A 157 -1.65 0.74 4.83
N GLY A 158 -2.06 0.19 5.98
CA GLY A 158 -2.76 -1.07 6.10
C GLY A 158 -1.97 -2.25 5.52
N VAL A 159 -2.63 -3.07 4.71
CA VAL A 159 -2.05 -4.32 4.16
C VAL A 159 -0.76 -4.11 3.37
N ALA A 160 -0.50 -2.92 2.83
CA ALA A 160 0.71 -2.62 2.08
C ALA A 160 1.97 -2.92 2.90
N LEU A 161 2.01 -2.54 4.18
CA LEU A 161 3.17 -2.77 5.05
C LEU A 161 3.34 -4.24 5.45
N MET A 162 2.29 -5.06 5.32
CA MET A 162 2.36 -6.52 5.50
C MET A 162 2.28 -7.28 4.17
N SER A 163 2.50 -6.62 3.03
CA SER A 163 2.31 -7.21 1.71
C SER A 163 3.18 -8.45 1.48
N ASN A 164 4.40 -8.51 2.02
CA ASN A 164 5.26 -9.69 1.96
C ASN A 164 4.62 -10.90 2.67
N PHE A 165 3.93 -10.70 3.80
CA PHE A 165 3.21 -11.76 4.51
C PHE A 165 1.90 -12.13 3.83
N GLU A 166 1.18 -11.16 3.25
CA GLU A 166 0.00 -11.41 2.42
C GLU A 166 0.34 -12.25 1.19
N GLN A 167 1.45 -11.94 0.52
CA GLN A 167 1.96 -12.72 -0.61
C GLN A 167 2.34 -14.13 -0.16
N LEU A 168 2.98 -14.27 1.00
CA LEU A 168 3.33 -15.57 1.57
C LEU A 168 2.08 -16.43 1.81
N LEU A 169 0.99 -15.84 2.31
CA LEU A 169 -0.29 -16.52 2.49
C LEU A 169 -0.88 -17.02 1.15
N ARG A 170 -0.60 -16.31 0.06
CA ARG A 170 -0.96 -16.71 -1.31
C ARG A 170 0.00 -17.71 -1.95
N GLY A 171 1.08 -18.10 -1.25
CA GLY A 171 2.12 -18.98 -1.77
C GLY A 171 3.14 -18.28 -2.68
N VAL A 172 3.24 -16.95 -2.62
CA VAL A 172 4.20 -16.14 -3.37
C VAL A 172 5.22 -15.56 -2.40
N TRP A 173 6.52 -15.71 -2.68
CA TRP A 173 7.58 -15.10 -1.87
C TRP A 173 8.47 -14.23 -2.73
N LYS A 174 8.50 -12.92 -2.44
CA LYS A 174 9.32 -11.92 -3.13
C LYS A 174 10.07 -11.07 -2.09
N PRO A 175 11.23 -11.53 -1.61
CA PRO A 175 11.98 -10.82 -0.56
C PRO A 175 12.72 -9.59 -1.09
N GLU A 176 12.97 -9.53 -2.40
CA GLU A 176 13.74 -8.48 -3.09
C GLU A 176 13.13 -7.07 -2.93
N THR A 177 11.82 -7.00 -2.69
CA THR A 177 11.08 -5.74 -2.58
C THR A 177 10.19 -5.74 -1.35
N ASN A 178 10.14 -4.62 -0.64
CA ASN A 178 9.16 -4.38 0.41
C ASN A 178 8.71 -2.91 0.38
N GLU A 179 7.55 -2.62 0.97
CA GLU A 179 6.96 -1.27 0.97
C GLU A 179 7.76 -0.25 1.78
N ILE A 180 8.67 -0.67 2.66
CA ILE A 180 9.53 0.25 3.40
C ILE A 180 10.71 0.69 2.52
N LEU A 181 11.25 -0.22 1.72
CA LEU A 181 12.35 0.02 0.78
C LEU A 181 11.88 0.83 -0.44
N HIS A 182 10.72 0.48 -0.99
CA HIS A 182 10.10 1.18 -2.11
C HIS A 182 8.66 1.54 -1.79
N MET A 183 8.48 2.67 -1.10
CA MET A 183 7.17 3.15 -0.69
C MET A 183 6.28 3.50 -1.87
N SER A 184 5.11 2.87 -1.94
CA SER A 184 4.05 3.32 -2.82
C SER A 184 3.49 4.68 -2.40
N PHE A 185 2.84 5.39 -3.32
CA PHE A 185 2.21 6.68 -3.03
C PHE A 185 1.28 6.63 -1.80
N PRO A 186 0.36 5.65 -1.63
CA PRO A 186 -0.51 5.61 -0.46
C PRO A 186 0.24 5.42 0.86
N THR A 187 1.29 4.59 0.88
CA THR A 187 2.12 4.34 2.07
C THR A 187 2.86 5.61 2.49
N LYS A 188 3.45 6.29 1.50
CA LYS A 188 4.18 7.54 1.68
C LYS A 188 3.27 8.70 2.10
N ALA A 189 2.13 8.86 1.43
CA ALA A 189 1.14 9.86 1.82
C ALA A 189 0.63 9.61 3.25
N SER A 190 0.43 8.34 3.64
CA SER A 190 0.05 7.99 5.01
C SER A 190 1.14 8.35 6.03
N LEU A 191 2.42 8.25 5.67
CA LEU A 191 3.52 8.72 6.50
C LEU A 191 3.47 10.25 6.69
N TYR A 192 3.33 11.02 5.61
CA TYR A 192 3.16 12.48 5.73
C TYR A 192 1.92 12.84 6.54
N GLY A 193 0.80 12.17 6.29
CA GLY A 193 -0.44 12.35 7.05
C GLY A 193 -0.23 12.11 8.54
N THR A 194 0.40 11.00 8.93
CA THR A 194 0.61 10.71 10.35
C THR A 194 1.52 11.73 11.03
N VAL A 195 2.52 12.27 10.33
CA VAL A 195 3.39 13.34 10.87
C VAL A 195 2.56 14.60 11.10
N LEU A 196 1.74 15.01 10.14
CA LEU A 196 0.86 16.18 10.27
C LEU A 196 -0.14 16.02 11.42
N PHE A 197 -0.82 14.87 11.51
CA PHE A 197 -1.76 14.58 12.61
C PHE A 197 -1.04 14.51 13.96
N THR A 198 0.18 13.99 14.01
CA THR A 198 0.98 14.00 15.25
C THR A 198 1.33 15.44 15.65
N LEU A 199 1.81 16.27 14.72
CA LEU A 199 2.12 17.69 14.98
C LEU A 199 0.88 18.50 15.37
N GLN A 200 -0.29 18.15 14.86
CA GLN A 200 -1.56 18.74 15.28
C GLN A 200 -1.93 18.29 16.69
N GLN A 201 -1.75 17.01 17.03
CA GLN A 201 -1.94 16.47 18.37
C GLN A 201 -0.96 17.08 19.39
N THR A 202 0.27 17.43 18.97
CA THR A 202 1.27 18.09 19.83
C THR A 202 1.01 19.59 20.06
N HIS A 203 0.01 20.17 19.37
CA HIS A 203 -0.23 21.61 19.25
C HIS A 203 0.90 22.42 18.58
N TRP A 204 1.83 21.77 17.87
CA TRP A 204 2.86 22.47 17.10
C TRP A 204 2.33 22.98 15.75
N LEU A 205 1.31 22.32 15.20
CA LEU A 205 0.60 22.77 14.01
C LEU A 205 -0.68 23.51 14.41
N PRO A 206 -0.77 24.84 14.22
CA PRO A 206 -1.92 25.64 14.64
C PRO A 206 -3.10 25.52 13.67
N ILE A 207 -3.65 24.31 13.53
CA ILE A 207 -4.83 24.00 12.73
C ILE A 207 -5.78 23.11 13.55
N SER A 208 -7.09 23.26 13.37
CA SER A 208 -8.06 22.35 13.98
C SER A 208 -7.97 20.96 13.34
N GLU A 209 -8.23 19.92 14.14
CA GLU A 209 -8.25 18.53 13.66
C GLU A 209 -9.23 18.35 12.49
N ALA A 210 -10.44 18.91 12.58
CA ALA A 210 -11.45 18.83 11.53
C ALA A 210 -10.98 19.46 10.21
N ASN A 211 -10.32 20.62 10.26
CA ASN A 211 -9.77 21.26 9.06
C ASN A 211 -8.63 20.43 8.48
N LEU A 212 -7.76 19.86 9.32
CA LEU A 212 -6.69 18.98 8.86
C LEU A 212 -7.24 17.71 8.18
N ILE A 213 -8.25 17.07 8.77
CA ILE A 213 -8.97 15.95 8.17
C ILE A 213 -9.53 16.35 6.81
N PHE A 214 -10.23 17.48 6.71
CA PHE A 214 -10.83 17.93 5.47
C PHE A 214 -9.79 18.17 4.37
N PHE A 215 -8.78 19.00 4.60
CA PHE A 215 -7.77 19.34 3.60
C PHE A 215 -6.94 18.13 3.18
N PHE A 216 -6.50 17.32 4.14
CA PHE A 216 -5.72 16.12 3.84
C PHE A 216 -6.54 15.08 3.08
N THR A 217 -7.84 14.95 3.40
CA THR A 217 -8.75 14.07 2.65
C THR A 217 -8.95 14.55 1.22
N MET A 218 -9.18 15.85 1.00
CA MET A 218 -9.31 16.41 -0.35
C MET A 218 -8.04 16.17 -1.18
N PHE A 219 -6.87 16.40 -0.58
CA PHE A 219 -5.57 16.09 -1.22
C PHE A 219 -5.48 14.62 -1.64
N MET A 220 -5.78 13.69 -0.73
CA MET A 220 -5.76 12.25 -1.01
C MET A 220 -6.74 11.85 -2.11
N ILE A 221 -7.97 12.38 -2.07
CA ILE A 221 -8.99 12.12 -3.09
C ILE A 221 -8.52 12.59 -4.46
N VAL A 222 -8.06 13.85 -4.59
CA VAL A 222 -7.61 14.41 -5.87
C VAL A 222 -6.47 13.57 -6.45
N CYS A 223 -5.45 13.26 -5.66
CA CYS A 223 -4.33 12.43 -6.12
C CYS A 223 -4.79 11.03 -6.54
N LYS A 224 -5.61 10.35 -5.72
CA LYS A 224 -6.01 8.96 -5.99
C LYS A 224 -7.00 8.83 -7.14
N VAL A 225 -7.93 9.78 -7.28
CA VAL A 225 -8.84 9.84 -8.42
C VAL A 225 -8.05 10.09 -9.70
N PHE A 226 -7.12 11.05 -9.69
CA PHE A 226 -6.25 11.33 -10.83
C PHE A 226 -5.40 10.12 -11.23
N MET A 227 -4.71 9.48 -10.28
CA MET A 227 -3.90 8.27 -10.54
C MET A 227 -4.75 7.11 -11.06
N THR A 228 -5.97 6.94 -10.54
CA THR A 228 -6.88 5.88 -11.00
C THR A 228 -7.42 6.14 -12.41
N ALA A 229 -7.73 7.39 -12.73
CA ALA A 229 -8.23 7.79 -14.05
C ALA A 229 -7.14 7.75 -15.14
N THR A 230 -5.91 8.10 -14.79
CA THR A 230 -4.77 8.12 -15.72
C THR A 230 -4.04 6.79 -15.82
N HIS A 231 -4.40 5.80 -15.00
CA HIS A 231 -3.64 4.55 -14.81
C HIS A 231 -2.15 4.79 -14.47
N SER A 232 -1.82 5.96 -13.93
CA SER A 232 -0.45 6.33 -13.60
C SER A 232 -0.05 5.78 -12.23
N HIS A 233 1.13 5.16 -12.18
CA HIS A 233 1.79 4.74 -10.94
C HIS A 233 2.80 5.79 -10.43
N ALA A 234 2.98 6.90 -11.14
CA ALA A 234 3.92 7.95 -10.75
C ALA A 234 3.43 8.67 -9.48
N SER A 235 4.29 8.76 -8.48
CA SER A 235 4.01 9.50 -7.25
C SER A 235 4.03 11.01 -7.54
N PRO A 236 2.99 11.79 -7.18
CA PRO A 236 3.03 13.25 -7.27
C PRO A 236 4.11 13.87 -6.37
N PHE A 237 4.66 13.12 -5.40
CA PHE A 237 5.79 13.55 -4.58
C PHE A 237 7.16 13.37 -5.25
N ALA A 238 7.25 12.64 -6.36
CA ALA A 238 8.53 12.33 -6.99
C ALA A 238 9.36 13.58 -7.40
N PRO A 239 8.76 14.67 -7.93
CA PRO A 239 9.53 15.88 -8.24
C PRO A 239 10.14 16.53 -7.00
N LEU A 240 9.41 16.54 -5.88
CA LEU A 240 9.86 17.13 -4.62
C LEU A 240 10.99 16.30 -3.99
N GLU A 241 10.85 14.97 -3.99
CA GLU A 241 11.87 14.07 -3.46
C GLU A 241 13.15 14.09 -4.29
N ASN A 242 13.04 14.15 -5.61
CA ASN A 242 14.22 14.27 -6.47
C ASN A 242 15.01 15.58 -6.22
N LEU A 243 14.35 16.61 -5.68
CA LEU A 243 15.00 17.85 -5.27
C LEU A 243 15.61 17.74 -3.85
N ILE A 244 14.87 17.17 -2.90
CA ILE A 244 15.25 17.15 -1.48
C ILE A 244 16.23 16.02 -1.16
N CYS A 245 16.03 14.82 -1.69
CA CYS A 245 16.83 13.65 -1.35
C CYS A 245 18.33 13.83 -1.63
N PRO A 246 18.75 14.37 -2.80
CA PRO A 246 20.17 14.62 -3.06
C PRO A 246 20.78 15.69 -2.13
N VAL A 247 19.96 16.64 -1.65
CA VAL A 247 20.41 17.73 -0.78
C VAL A 247 20.59 17.27 0.67
N ILE A 248 19.67 16.45 1.18
CA ILE A 248 19.67 16.02 2.59
C ILE A 248 20.48 14.73 2.80
N PHE A 249 20.35 13.75 1.90
CA PHE A 249 20.97 12.43 2.04
C PHE A 249 22.19 12.24 1.14
N GLY A 250 22.55 13.27 0.36
CA GLY A 250 23.58 13.20 -0.66
C GLY A 250 23.08 12.56 -1.95
N SER A 251 23.66 12.95 -3.08
CA SER A 251 23.45 12.18 -4.31
C SER A 251 24.26 10.88 -4.21
N VAL A 252 23.63 9.74 -4.50
CA VAL A 252 24.42 8.58 -4.92
C VAL A 252 25.04 9.00 -6.24
N SER A 253 26.33 9.31 -6.23
CA SER A 253 27.11 9.34 -7.46
C SER A 253 27.01 7.93 -8.03
N SER A 254 26.08 7.74 -8.95
CA SER A 254 26.15 6.66 -9.91
C SER A 254 27.49 6.86 -10.59
N GLY A 255 28.54 6.23 -10.05
CA GLY A 255 29.86 6.21 -10.63
C GLY A 255 29.76 5.53 -11.98
N HIS A 256 29.38 6.28 -13.01
CA HIS A 256 29.88 6.04 -14.34
C HIS A 256 31.37 6.32 -14.25
N PRO A 257 32.25 5.32 -14.44
CA PRO A 257 33.61 5.64 -14.82
C PRO A 257 33.47 6.26 -16.22
N SER A 258 33.39 7.59 -16.27
CA SER A 258 33.66 8.35 -17.47
C SER A 258 35.12 8.08 -17.81
N HIS A 259 35.34 6.99 -18.55
CA HIS A 259 36.59 6.72 -19.23
C HIS A 259 36.87 7.93 -20.11
N HIS A 260 37.81 8.76 -19.67
CA HIS A 260 38.64 9.57 -20.54
C HIS A 260 39.17 8.64 -21.64
N HIS A 261 38.65 8.79 -22.86
CA HIS A 261 39.31 8.28 -24.05
C HIS A 261 40.43 9.25 -24.42
N ASP A 262 41.55 9.13 -23.72
CA ASP A 262 42.84 9.49 -24.29
C ASP A 262 43.29 8.32 -25.19
N HIS A 263 43.55 8.67 -26.45
CA HIS A 263 44.13 7.77 -27.44
C HIS A 263 45.52 7.32 -26.98
N HIS A 264 45.66 6.05 -26.59
CA HIS A 264 46.91 5.32 -26.77
C HIS A 264 46.60 3.84 -27.06
N GLU A 265 46.99 3.41 -28.25
CA GLU A 265 47.06 2.01 -28.68
C GLU A 265 48.01 1.22 -27.77
N VAL A 266 47.50 0.17 -27.10
CA VAL A 266 48.28 -1.01 -26.74
C VAL A 266 47.39 -2.24 -26.86
N SER A 267 47.87 -3.21 -27.64
CA SER A 267 47.25 -4.46 -28.03
C SER A 267 47.30 -5.53 -26.94
N HIS A 268 46.15 -6.13 -26.58
CA HIS A 268 46.07 -7.38 -25.82
C HIS A 268 44.85 -8.24 -26.23
N PRO A 269 44.94 -9.58 -26.12
CA PRO A 269 44.15 -10.54 -26.90
C PRO A 269 42.73 -10.78 -26.35
N PRO A 270 41.81 -11.37 -27.15
CA PRO A 270 40.42 -11.53 -26.76
C PRO A 270 40.24 -12.55 -25.60
N PRO A 271 39.27 -12.32 -24.70
CA PRO A 271 38.97 -13.22 -23.57
C PRO A 271 38.24 -14.50 -24.04
N PRO A 272 38.36 -15.62 -23.29
CA PRO A 272 37.75 -16.90 -23.65
C PRO A 272 36.21 -16.90 -23.43
N PRO A 273 35.46 -17.74 -24.17
CA PRO A 273 34.01 -17.79 -24.09
C PRO A 273 33.50 -18.38 -22.75
N PRO A 274 32.28 -18.01 -22.31
CA PRO A 274 31.76 -18.32 -20.99
C PRO A 274 31.46 -19.81 -20.77
N ALA A 275 31.70 -20.25 -19.53
CA ALA A 275 31.51 -21.62 -19.05
C ALA A 275 30.05 -22.10 -19.22
N LYS A 276 29.92 -23.31 -19.77
CA LYS A 276 28.65 -23.99 -20.05
C LYS A 276 27.93 -24.41 -18.76
N SER A 277 26.60 -24.26 -18.78
CA SER A 277 25.67 -24.62 -17.71
C SER A 277 25.66 -26.13 -17.43
N LYS A 278 25.30 -26.49 -16.18
CA LYS A 278 25.28 -27.84 -15.59
C LYS A 278 24.40 -28.90 -16.28
N GLU A 279 23.85 -28.60 -17.45
CA GLU A 279 22.99 -29.52 -18.23
C GLU A 279 23.73 -30.30 -19.33
N GLU A 280 24.90 -29.85 -19.78
CA GLU A 280 25.68 -30.59 -20.81
C GLU A 280 26.62 -31.69 -20.26
N LEU A 281 26.77 -31.80 -18.93
CA LEU A 281 27.66 -32.80 -18.30
C LEU A 281 27.01 -34.16 -18.08
N ASN A 282 25.71 -34.32 -18.32
CA ASN A 282 24.97 -35.57 -18.06
C ASN A 282 24.69 -36.42 -19.31
N GLU A 283 24.89 -35.88 -20.52
CA GLU A 283 24.71 -36.64 -21.78
C GLU A 283 26.00 -37.36 -22.25
N GLY A 284 27.18 -36.89 -21.85
CA GLY A 284 28.47 -37.49 -22.21
C GLY A 284 28.77 -38.83 -21.52
N THR A 285 28.12 -39.11 -20.39
CA THR A 285 28.43 -40.28 -19.55
C THR A 285 27.61 -41.53 -19.93
N ARG A 286 26.53 -41.38 -20.70
CA ARG A 286 25.70 -42.52 -21.17
C ARG A 286 26.19 -43.15 -22.48
N LYS A 287 27.04 -42.50 -23.28
CA LYS A 287 27.54 -43.04 -24.56
C LYS A 287 28.90 -43.77 -24.48
N ARG A 288 29.57 -43.78 -23.31
CA ARG A 288 30.93 -44.36 -23.16
C ARG A 288 31.01 -45.75 -22.53
N LYS A 289 29.87 -46.40 -22.20
CA LYS A 289 29.83 -47.75 -21.59
C LYS A 289 29.31 -48.87 -22.52
N ALA A 290 29.08 -48.62 -23.81
CA ALA A 290 28.51 -49.61 -24.73
C ALA A 290 29.45 -50.06 -25.88
N LYS A 291 30.78 -49.87 -25.77
CA LYS A 291 31.70 -50.31 -26.85
C LYS A 291 33.09 -50.72 -26.33
N LYS A 292 33.15 -51.85 -25.61
CA LYS A 292 34.35 -52.72 -25.48
C LYS A 292 33.95 -54.06 -24.84
N ALA A 293 33.48 -54.98 -25.68
CA ALA A 293 33.39 -56.40 -25.41
C ALA A 293 33.67 -57.09 -26.75
N GLU A 294 34.96 -57.25 -27.04
CA GLU A 294 35.66 -58.25 -27.87
C GLU A 294 37.12 -57.80 -28.02
#